data_AF-A0A0A0MP29-F1
#
_entry.id   AF-A0A0A0MP29-F1
#
_cell.length_a   1.000
_cell.length_b   1.000
_cell.length_c   1.000
_cell.angle_alpha   90.00
_cell.angle_beta   90.00
_cell.angle_gamma   90.00
#
_symmetry.space_group_name_H-M   'P 1'
#
loop_
_entity.id
_entity.type
_entity.pdbx_description
1 polymer ?
#
loop_
_entity_poly.entity_id
_entity_poly.type
_entity_poly.pdbx_seq_one_letter_code
_entity_poly.pdbx_strand_id
1 'polypeptide(L)'
;MVRSLLVIGTGLVGTSVALAARRAGVTVFLADRDVTAARVAESLGAGLAETPRLPVDLALIAVPPAQVGPVLRDAQERRSARSYTDVAGVKGEPERDALRLAPDPVAYVGGHPMAGRERSGPLAATADLFTGKTWVLTPSERTGDVALRNATTLAEICGAVPVRLNSRAHDAMVAVTSHVPHLMASLTAARLRDAPAGTEALVGQGVRDVTRIAAGDPALWADIVRSNAPAVAAVLREVRGDLTRLSAAVDALAGSGPDGHDRAVRTVTDVLARGVAGAVRTRPSGATARLRAVLDRDPGALGRLLHAAAPHGVIADRADAVRPGDEDLVVHLEVPAAAADAAMAELAAAGWNVSRPEQAPPVAESARGRPPGAEPARGRSPVAEPARGRSPVAAGQLPGEEPSMRVEFDEPKCIAAGQCVMAAPEVFDQRDEDGVAVVLDPTPGADRHEMVRQAAAVCPGTAIRLVER
;
A
#
# COMPACT_ATOMS: atom_id res chain seq x y z
N MET A 1 20.09 -15.68 -19.53
CA MET A 1 20.22 -15.10 -18.17
C MET A 1 20.79 -13.71 -18.35
N VAL A 2 20.11 -12.68 -17.84
CA VAL A 2 20.55 -11.28 -17.93
C VAL A 2 21.71 -11.09 -16.95
N ARG A 3 22.90 -10.77 -17.45
CA ARG A 3 24.12 -10.54 -16.63
C ARG A 3 24.55 -9.08 -16.63
N SER A 4 24.15 -8.33 -17.64
CA SER A 4 24.40 -6.90 -17.78
C SER A 4 23.13 -6.15 -18.18
N LEU A 5 22.91 -5.00 -17.55
CA LEU A 5 21.74 -4.15 -17.73
C LEU A 5 22.19 -2.71 -17.96
N LEU A 6 21.58 -2.03 -18.92
CA LEU A 6 21.68 -0.58 -19.09
C LEU A 6 20.33 0.04 -18.72
N VAL A 7 20.31 0.96 -17.77
CA VAL A 7 19.10 1.71 -17.41
C VAL A 7 19.20 3.12 -18.00
N ILE A 8 18.28 3.45 -18.90
CA ILE A 8 18.16 4.76 -19.55
C ILE A 8 16.99 5.51 -18.91
N GLY A 9 17.29 6.50 -18.09
CA GLY A 9 16.35 7.20 -17.21
C GLY A 9 16.46 6.71 -15.77
N THR A 10 16.95 7.58 -14.89
CA THR A 10 17.31 7.28 -13.49
C THR A 10 16.34 7.95 -12.50
N GLY A 11 15.07 8.05 -12.87
CA GLY A 11 13.99 8.43 -11.97
C GLY A 11 13.66 7.36 -10.92
N LEU A 12 12.48 7.44 -10.31
CA LEU A 12 12.00 6.48 -9.30
C LEU A 12 12.10 5.04 -9.82
N VAL A 13 11.46 4.75 -10.95
CA VAL A 13 11.34 3.38 -11.48
C VAL A 13 12.68 2.86 -11.97
N GLY A 14 13.39 3.62 -12.80
CA GLY A 14 14.69 3.19 -13.35
C GLY A 14 15.71 2.89 -12.27
N THR A 15 15.86 3.78 -11.28
CA THR A 15 16.80 3.58 -10.16
C THR A 15 16.37 2.41 -9.27
N SER A 16 15.07 2.20 -9.05
CA SER A 16 14.58 1.05 -8.28
C SER A 16 14.89 -0.28 -8.97
N VAL A 17 14.73 -0.36 -10.30
CA VAL A 17 15.09 -1.56 -11.08
C VAL A 17 16.60 -1.79 -11.04
N ALA A 18 17.38 -0.72 -11.19
CA ALA A 18 18.83 -0.76 -11.13
C ALA A 18 19.33 -1.31 -9.78
N LEU A 19 18.79 -0.82 -8.66
CA LEU A 19 19.07 -1.33 -7.32
C LEU A 19 18.70 -2.81 -7.15
N ALA A 20 17.52 -3.22 -7.62
CA ALA A 20 17.08 -4.61 -7.55
C ALA A 20 18.01 -5.54 -8.36
N ALA A 21 18.35 -5.14 -9.59
CA ALA A 21 19.25 -5.88 -10.46
C ALA A 21 20.67 -6.00 -9.87
N ARG A 22 21.20 -4.92 -9.26
CA ARG A 22 22.48 -4.94 -8.55
C ARG A 22 22.49 -5.93 -7.40
N ARG A 23 21.43 -5.99 -6.59
CA ARG A 23 21.29 -6.95 -5.49
C ARG A 23 21.29 -8.41 -5.98
N ALA A 24 20.77 -8.64 -7.19
CA ALA A 24 20.80 -9.95 -7.84
C ALA A 24 22.12 -10.27 -8.57
N GLY A 25 23.16 -9.43 -8.42
CA GLY A 25 24.48 -9.65 -9.02
C GLY A 25 24.59 -9.27 -10.50
N VAL A 26 23.64 -8.49 -11.04
CA VAL A 26 23.70 -7.98 -12.42
C VAL A 26 24.63 -6.77 -12.47
N THR A 27 25.50 -6.70 -13.49
CA THR A 27 26.28 -5.50 -13.78
C THR A 27 25.37 -4.44 -14.40
N VAL A 28 25.16 -3.32 -13.69
CA VAL A 28 24.25 -2.26 -14.13
C VAL A 28 25.01 -1.00 -14.53
N PHE A 29 24.68 -0.47 -15.71
CA PHE A 29 25.10 0.83 -16.23
C PHE A 29 23.91 1.79 -16.21
N LEU A 30 24.19 3.07 -15.96
CA LEU A 30 23.19 4.12 -15.78
C LEU A 30 23.42 5.23 -16.81
N ALA A 31 22.36 5.60 -17.52
CA ALA A 31 22.34 6.73 -18.42
C ALA A 31 21.12 7.60 -18.15
N ASP A 32 21.31 8.91 -18.13
CA ASP A 32 20.22 9.87 -18.01
C ASP A 32 20.59 11.11 -18.83
N ARG A 33 19.56 11.83 -19.30
CA ARG A 33 19.74 13.14 -19.94
C ARG A 33 20.28 14.14 -18.92
N ASP A 34 19.83 14.06 -17.67
CA ASP A 34 20.44 14.79 -16.56
C ASP A 34 21.54 13.94 -15.92
N VAL A 35 22.80 14.28 -16.24
CA VAL A 35 23.98 13.61 -15.69
C VAL A 35 24.00 13.62 -14.15
N THR A 36 23.39 14.63 -13.53
CA THR A 36 23.28 14.72 -12.07
C THR A 36 22.40 13.59 -11.53
N ALA A 37 21.27 13.31 -12.16
CA ALA A 37 20.37 12.23 -11.76
C ALA A 37 21.07 10.86 -11.81
N ALA A 38 21.85 10.60 -12.88
CA ALA A 38 22.62 9.36 -13.01
C ALA A 38 23.68 9.21 -11.91
N ARG A 39 24.39 10.30 -11.57
CA ARG A 39 25.38 10.31 -10.47
C ARG A 39 24.76 10.13 -9.10
N VAL A 40 23.57 10.69 -8.87
CA VAL A 40 22.83 10.45 -7.63
C VAL A 40 22.42 8.98 -7.54
N ALA A 41 21.91 8.39 -8.61
CA ALA A 41 21.58 6.96 -8.64
C ALA A 41 22.81 6.07 -8.40
N GLU A 42 23.96 6.40 -9.01
CA GLU A 42 25.24 5.73 -8.74
C GLU A 42 25.66 5.82 -7.27
N SER A 43 25.52 7.00 -6.66
CA SER A 43 25.83 7.22 -5.22
C SER A 43 24.91 6.41 -4.29
N LEU A 44 23.70 6.05 -4.74
CA LEU A 44 22.79 5.15 -4.03
C LEU A 44 23.14 3.66 -4.25
N GLY A 45 24.16 3.34 -5.04
CA GLY A 45 24.58 1.98 -5.35
C GLY A 45 23.79 1.32 -6.49
N ALA A 46 23.07 2.10 -7.31
CA ALA A 46 22.22 1.58 -8.37
C ALA A 46 23.01 1.02 -9.58
N GLY A 47 24.28 1.37 -9.74
CA GLY A 47 25.08 0.96 -10.88
C GLY A 47 26.21 1.95 -11.17
N LEU A 48 26.79 1.85 -12.36
CA LEU A 48 27.87 2.72 -12.81
C LEU A 48 27.32 3.78 -13.77
N ALA A 49 27.56 5.06 -13.51
CA ALA A 49 27.14 6.16 -14.39
C ALA A 49 28.12 6.35 -15.57
N GLU A 50 28.34 5.27 -16.33
CA GLU A 50 29.24 5.23 -17.48
C GLU A 50 28.63 4.49 -18.67
N THR A 51 29.16 4.75 -19.85
CA THR A 51 28.75 4.05 -21.07
C THR A 51 29.38 2.66 -21.12
N PRO A 52 28.60 1.57 -21.32
CA PRO A 52 29.16 0.24 -21.43
C PRO A 52 30.04 0.11 -22.68
N ARG A 53 31.18 -0.58 -22.55
CA ARG A 53 32.14 -0.79 -23.66
C ARG A 53 31.64 -1.78 -24.71
N LEU A 54 30.76 -2.69 -24.31
CA LEU A 54 30.16 -3.71 -25.16
C LEU A 54 28.64 -3.66 -25.00
N PRO A 55 27.86 -4.10 -25.99
CA PRO A 55 26.42 -4.22 -25.87
C PRO A 55 26.04 -5.07 -24.65
N VAL A 56 25.18 -4.54 -23.78
CA VAL A 56 24.66 -5.27 -22.62
C VAL A 56 23.59 -6.29 -23.03
N ASP A 57 23.18 -7.17 -22.12
CA ASP A 57 22.15 -8.17 -22.41
C ASP A 57 20.77 -7.54 -22.59
N LEU A 58 20.44 -6.55 -21.76
CA LEU A 58 19.15 -5.86 -21.75
C LEU A 58 19.33 -4.36 -21.49
N ALA A 59 18.61 -3.52 -22.23
CA ALA A 59 18.42 -2.11 -21.88
C ALA A 59 16.97 -1.89 -21.39
N LEU A 60 16.86 -1.21 -20.25
CA LEU A 60 15.60 -0.71 -19.70
C LEU A 60 15.44 0.77 -20.03
N ILE A 61 14.35 1.12 -20.71
CA ILE A 61 14.01 2.48 -21.09
C ILE A 61 12.98 3.02 -20.09
N ALA A 62 13.44 3.81 -19.13
CA ALA A 62 12.67 4.39 -18.03
C ALA A 62 12.46 5.89 -18.19
N VAL A 63 11.91 6.27 -19.34
CA VAL A 63 11.58 7.65 -19.73
C VAL A 63 10.06 7.81 -19.90
N PRO A 64 9.52 9.04 -20.00
CA PRO A 64 8.10 9.26 -20.28
C PRO A 64 7.64 8.54 -21.57
N PRO A 65 6.36 8.10 -21.65
CA PRO A 65 5.87 7.26 -22.76
C PRO A 65 6.20 7.81 -24.16
N ALA A 66 6.00 9.11 -24.39
CA ALA A 66 6.28 9.78 -25.66
C ALA A 66 7.77 9.79 -26.07
N GLN A 67 8.67 9.46 -25.15
CA GLN A 67 10.12 9.41 -25.40
C GLN A 67 10.63 7.99 -25.63
N VAL A 68 9.82 6.95 -25.39
CA VAL A 68 10.26 5.55 -25.50
C VAL A 68 10.73 5.22 -26.92
N GLY A 69 9.95 5.59 -27.95
CA GLY A 69 10.28 5.33 -29.36
C GLY A 69 11.61 5.97 -29.81
N PRO A 70 11.78 7.31 -29.66
CA PRO A 70 13.05 7.98 -29.98
C PRO A 70 14.25 7.40 -29.23
N VAL A 71 14.12 7.16 -27.92
CA VAL A 71 15.22 6.60 -27.11
C VAL A 71 15.55 5.17 -27.53
N LEU A 72 14.54 4.35 -27.87
CA LEU A 72 14.74 3.00 -28.38
C LEU A 72 15.53 3.00 -29.69
N ARG A 73 15.15 3.86 -30.65
CA ARG A 73 15.86 4.01 -31.93
C ARG A 73 17.32 4.36 -31.68
N ASP A 74 17.58 5.41 -30.93
CA ASP A 74 18.94 5.89 -30.66
C ASP A 74 19.78 4.83 -29.93
N ALA A 75 19.18 4.09 -29.00
CA ALA A 75 19.87 3.03 -28.27
C ALA A 75 20.17 1.80 -29.15
N GLN A 76 19.35 1.52 -30.17
CA GLN A 76 19.58 0.47 -31.17
C GLN A 76 20.62 0.86 -32.22
N GLU A 77 20.61 2.10 -32.69
CA GLU A 77 21.63 2.62 -33.61
C GLU A 77 23.03 2.55 -32.98
N ARG A 78 23.14 2.84 -31.68
CA ARG A 78 24.37 2.70 -30.90
C ARG A 78 24.70 1.26 -30.52
N ARG A 79 23.80 0.30 -30.81
CA ARG A 79 23.91 -1.11 -30.41
C ARG A 79 24.16 -1.27 -28.91
N SER A 80 23.44 -0.51 -28.10
CA SER A 80 23.67 -0.43 -26.65
C SER A 80 23.34 -1.75 -25.93
N ALA A 81 22.42 -2.55 -26.47
CA ALA A 81 22.00 -3.82 -25.88
C ALA A 81 21.56 -4.85 -26.93
N ARG A 82 21.42 -6.12 -26.50
CA ARG A 82 20.86 -7.22 -27.30
C ARG A 82 19.33 -7.28 -27.26
N SER A 83 18.72 -6.70 -26.24
CA SER A 83 17.28 -6.65 -26.03
C SER A 83 16.90 -5.35 -25.32
N TYR A 84 15.66 -4.92 -25.50
CA TYR A 84 15.16 -3.65 -25.01
C TYR A 84 13.77 -3.83 -24.41
N THR A 85 13.52 -3.19 -23.28
CA THR A 85 12.18 -3.09 -22.69
C THR A 85 11.98 -1.71 -22.07
N ASP A 86 10.74 -1.32 -21.81
CA ASP A 86 10.39 -0.05 -21.19
C ASP A 86 9.59 -0.26 -19.89
N VAL A 87 9.22 0.84 -19.23
CA VAL A 87 8.39 0.84 -18.01
C VAL A 87 7.23 1.84 -18.07
N ALA A 88 6.85 2.31 -19.27
CA ALA A 88 5.85 3.36 -19.43
C ALA A 88 4.45 2.95 -18.95
N GLY A 89 3.66 3.90 -18.44
CA GLY A 89 2.30 3.63 -17.99
C GLY A 89 1.27 3.36 -19.10
N VAL A 90 1.66 3.53 -20.36
CA VAL A 90 0.83 3.36 -21.58
C VAL A 90 1.65 2.58 -22.60
N LYS A 91 1.02 1.71 -23.39
CA LYS A 91 1.70 0.73 -24.25
C LYS A 91 1.41 0.89 -25.73
N GLY A 92 0.23 1.39 -26.12
CA GLY A 92 -0.15 1.55 -27.52
C GLY A 92 0.71 2.55 -28.28
N GLU A 93 1.00 3.73 -27.69
CA GLU A 93 1.87 4.72 -28.33
C GLU A 93 3.33 4.23 -28.45
N PRO A 94 4.00 3.78 -27.36
CA PRO A 94 5.35 3.20 -27.45
C PRO A 94 5.47 2.03 -28.43
N GLU A 95 4.48 1.13 -28.49
CA GLU A 95 4.50 0.01 -29.44
C GLU A 95 4.47 0.50 -30.89
N ARG A 96 3.55 1.42 -31.23
CA ARG A 96 3.48 1.99 -32.59
C ARG A 96 4.77 2.69 -32.98
N ASP A 97 5.35 3.45 -32.06
CA ASP A 97 6.61 4.14 -32.33
C ASP A 97 7.78 3.18 -32.45
N ALA A 98 7.85 2.14 -31.62
CA ALA A 98 8.86 1.10 -31.77
C ALA A 98 8.76 0.41 -33.14
N LEU A 99 7.56 0.02 -33.57
CA LEU A 99 7.36 -0.62 -34.89
C LEU A 99 7.68 0.30 -36.07
N ARG A 100 7.58 1.62 -35.90
CA ARG A 100 7.81 2.61 -36.95
C ARG A 100 9.24 3.14 -37.01
N LEU A 101 9.87 3.33 -35.84
CA LEU A 101 11.13 4.05 -35.69
C LEU A 101 12.33 3.15 -35.39
N ALA A 102 12.12 2.01 -34.72
CA ALA A 102 13.21 1.17 -34.24
C ALA A 102 13.84 0.38 -35.41
N PRO A 103 15.18 0.41 -35.57
CA PRO A 103 15.86 -0.41 -36.57
C PRO A 103 15.61 -1.92 -36.44
N ASP A 104 15.43 -2.41 -35.21
CA ASP A 104 15.16 -3.82 -34.90
C ASP A 104 14.01 -3.95 -33.88
N PRO A 105 12.74 -3.91 -34.33
CA PRO A 105 11.59 -4.09 -33.44
C PRO A 105 11.51 -5.50 -32.84
N VAL A 106 12.26 -6.49 -33.35
CA VAL A 106 12.29 -7.86 -32.81
C VAL A 106 12.97 -7.90 -31.45
N ALA A 107 13.95 -7.02 -31.22
CA ALA A 107 14.68 -6.91 -29.97
C ALA A 107 13.91 -6.16 -28.86
N TYR A 108 12.67 -5.71 -29.10
CA TYR A 108 11.90 -4.89 -28.15
C TYR A 108 10.63 -5.58 -27.63
N VAL A 109 10.35 -5.38 -26.34
CA VAL A 109 9.09 -5.77 -25.70
C VAL A 109 8.66 -4.68 -24.72
N GLY A 110 7.39 -4.24 -24.82
CA GLY A 110 6.87 -3.24 -23.90
C GLY A 110 6.72 -3.78 -22.47
N GLY A 111 6.95 -2.93 -21.46
CA GLY A 111 6.88 -3.31 -20.05
C GLY A 111 6.20 -2.25 -19.18
N HIS A 112 5.44 -2.64 -18.17
CA HIS A 112 4.82 -1.72 -17.21
C HIS A 112 4.74 -2.37 -15.81
N PRO A 113 5.65 -2.01 -14.89
CA PRO A 113 5.47 -2.34 -13.48
C PRO A 113 4.27 -1.59 -12.93
N MET A 114 3.29 -2.30 -12.37
CA MET A 114 2.14 -1.73 -11.68
C MET A 114 2.54 -1.28 -10.26
N ALA A 115 3.55 -0.42 -10.19
CA ALA A 115 4.12 0.13 -8.98
C ALA A 115 4.47 1.60 -9.20
N GLY A 116 4.25 2.42 -8.18
CA GLY A 116 4.56 3.84 -8.22
C GLY A 116 4.39 4.46 -6.85
N ARG A 117 5.05 5.60 -6.65
CA ARG A 117 4.87 6.47 -5.50
C ARG A 117 4.60 7.87 -5.97
N GLU A 118 4.00 8.67 -5.12
CA GLU A 118 3.77 10.11 -5.31
C GLU A 118 5.06 10.95 -5.37
N ARG A 119 6.23 10.34 -5.14
CA ARG A 119 7.54 11.00 -5.15
C ARG A 119 8.35 10.56 -6.38
N SER A 120 9.00 11.53 -7.02
CA SER A 120 9.80 11.33 -8.23
C SER A 120 11.32 11.38 -7.95
N GLY A 121 12.11 10.93 -8.92
CA GLY A 121 13.57 11.01 -8.89
C GLY A 121 14.28 9.84 -8.19
N PRO A 122 15.62 9.77 -8.31
CA PRO A 122 16.42 8.65 -7.79
C PRO A 122 16.37 8.53 -6.26
N LEU A 123 16.24 9.63 -5.53
CA LEU A 123 16.19 9.63 -4.06
C LEU A 123 14.93 8.96 -3.48
N ALA A 124 13.88 8.79 -4.29
CA ALA A 124 12.67 8.09 -3.88
C ALA A 124 12.73 6.58 -4.17
N ALA A 125 13.80 6.10 -4.81
CA ALA A 125 13.93 4.72 -5.27
C ALA A 125 14.20 3.74 -4.12
N THR A 126 13.62 2.55 -4.24
CA THR A 126 13.89 1.42 -3.34
C THR A 126 13.99 0.15 -4.16
N ALA A 127 14.86 -0.79 -3.76
CA ALA A 127 15.07 -2.01 -4.52
C ALA A 127 13.89 -3.00 -4.46
N ASP A 128 12.99 -2.82 -3.50
CA ASP A 128 11.84 -3.68 -3.24
C ASP A 128 10.53 -3.12 -3.82
N LEU A 129 10.59 -2.00 -4.57
CA LEU A 129 9.43 -1.28 -5.11
C LEU A 129 8.43 -2.18 -5.86
N PHE A 130 8.92 -3.23 -6.51
CA PHE A 130 8.13 -4.11 -7.38
C PHE A 130 7.78 -5.46 -6.74
N THR A 131 8.21 -5.71 -5.49
CA THR A 131 8.02 -7.01 -4.82
C THR A 131 6.54 -7.37 -4.72
N GLY A 132 6.17 -8.53 -5.28
CA GLY A 132 4.80 -9.03 -5.33
C GLY A 132 3.84 -8.21 -6.20
N LYS A 133 4.33 -7.21 -6.94
CA LYS A 133 3.52 -6.35 -7.82
C LYS A 133 3.45 -6.94 -9.22
N THR A 134 2.34 -6.74 -9.90
CA THR A 134 2.19 -7.13 -11.31
C THR A 134 3.15 -6.34 -12.20
N TRP A 135 3.83 -7.03 -13.12
CA TRP A 135 4.60 -6.41 -14.20
C TRP A 135 4.01 -6.84 -15.54
N VAL A 136 3.34 -5.92 -16.23
CA VAL A 136 2.76 -6.21 -17.53
C VAL A 136 3.86 -6.20 -18.59
N LEU A 137 3.91 -7.23 -19.43
CA LEU A 137 4.71 -7.29 -20.65
C LEU A 137 3.78 -7.31 -21.85
N THR A 138 4.08 -6.49 -22.86
CA THR A 138 3.28 -6.36 -24.07
C THR A 138 4.09 -6.75 -25.31
N PRO A 139 4.28 -8.05 -25.58
CA PRO A 139 4.91 -8.50 -26.81
C PRO A 139 4.02 -8.14 -28.01
N SER A 140 4.64 -7.63 -29.06
CA SER A 140 4.02 -7.50 -30.39
C SER A 140 4.20 -8.78 -31.20
N GLU A 141 3.54 -8.88 -32.35
CA GLU A 141 3.75 -9.99 -33.30
C GLU A 141 5.21 -10.08 -33.81
N ARG A 142 5.97 -8.98 -33.70
CA ARG A 142 7.38 -8.92 -34.11
C ARG A 142 8.34 -9.26 -32.98
N THR A 143 7.90 -9.22 -31.72
CA THR A 143 8.77 -9.39 -30.55
C THR A 143 9.40 -10.78 -30.56
N GLY A 144 10.72 -10.83 -30.53
CA GLY A 144 11.48 -12.08 -30.49
C GLY A 144 11.52 -12.69 -29.10
N ASP A 145 11.66 -14.02 -29.03
CA ASP A 145 11.66 -14.75 -27.75
C ASP A 145 12.80 -14.33 -26.81
N VAL A 146 13.94 -13.91 -27.34
CA VAL A 146 15.08 -13.44 -26.53
C VAL A 146 14.70 -12.19 -25.74
N ALA A 147 14.07 -11.20 -26.39
CA ALA A 147 13.65 -9.97 -25.75
C ALA A 147 12.58 -10.24 -24.68
N LEU A 148 11.59 -11.06 -25.01
CA LEU A 148 10.54 -11.45 -24.08
C LEU A 148 11.09 -12.20 -22.86
N ARG A 149 12.00 -13.16 -23.05
CA ARG A 149 12.65 -13.88 -21.95
C ARG A 149 13.47 -12.96 -21.07
N ASN A 150 14.26 -12.06 -21.66
CA ASN A 150 15.10 -11.13 -20.90
C ASN A 150 14.25 -10.16 -20.06
N ALA A 151 13.17 -9.61 -20.63
CA ALA A 151 12.26 -8.74 -19.89
C ALA A 151 11.49 -9.49 -18.78
N THR A 152 11.09 -10.74 -19.05
CA THR A 152 10.47 -11.61 -18.02
C THR A 152 11.46 -11.84 -16.87
N THR A 153 12.71 -12.17 -17.19
CA THR A 153 13.78 -12.38 -16.19
C THR A 153 14.02 -11.11 -15.37
N LEU A 154 14.01 -9.93 -16.00
CA LEU A 154 14.18 -8.66 -15.28
C LEU A 154 13.03 -8.42 -14.29
N ALA A 155 11.78 -8.66 -14.69
CA ALA A 155 10.63 -8.53 -13.80
C ALA A 155 10.74 -9.48 -12.59
N GLU A 156 11.15 -10.72 -12.82
CA GLU A 156 11.37 -11.73 -11.75
C GLU A 156 12.52 -11.34 -10.81
N ILE A 157 13.63 -10.82 -11.35
CA ILE A 157 14.76 -10.27 -10.56
C ILE A 157 14.27 -9.13 -9.64
N CYS A 158 13.33 -8.32 -10.11
CA CYS A 158 12.73 -7.25 -9.32
C CYS A 158 11.69 -7.74 -8.29
N GLY A 159 11.47 -9.06 -8.17
CA GLY A 159 10.46 -9.64 -7.30
C GLY A 159 9.02 -9.44 -7.79
N ALA A 160 8.83 -9.00 -9.03
CA ALA A 160 7.53 -8.74 -9.62
C ALA A 160 6.90 -10.01 -10.24
N VAL A 161 5.60 -9.98 -10.47
CA VAL A 161 4.83 -11.06 -11.10
C VAL A 161 4.56 -10.70 -12.57
N PRO A 162 5.30 -11.27 -13.53
CA PRO A 162 5.12 -10.95 -14.94
C PRO A 162 3.78 -11.47 -15.47
N VAL A 163 3.04 -10.63 -16.17
CA VAL A 163 1.81 -10.99 -16.90
C VAL A 163 1.89 -10.49 -18.33
N ARG A 164 1.27 -11.21 -19.27
CA ARG A 164 1.31 -10.84 -20.69
C ARG A 164 -0.03 -10.30 -21.14
N LEU A 165 -0.03 -9.15 -21.79
CA LEU A 165 -1.21 -8.53 -22.39
C LEU A 165 -0.84 -7.97 -23.77
N ASN A 166 -1.82 -7.80 -24.66
CA ASN A 166 -1.60 -6.94 -25.82
C ASN A 166 -1.71 -5.46 -25.40
N SER A 167 -1.00 -4.58 -26.10
CA SER A 167 -0.91 -3.15 -25.77
C SER A 167 -2.26 -2.44 -25.70
N ARG A 168 -3.19 -2.78 -26.60
CA ARG A 168 -4.55 -2.20 -26.61
C ARG A 168 -5.37 -2.61 -25.39
N ALA A 169 -5.32 -3.88 -25.00
CA ALA A 169 -6.03 -4.39 -23.83
C ALA A 169 -5.47 -3.77 -22.55
N HIS A 170 -4.14 -3.70 -22.43
CA HIS A 170 -3.48 -2.99 -21.33
C HIS A 170 -4.00 -1.55 -21.20
N ASP A 171 -3.95 -0.77 -22.29
CA ASP A 171 -4.33 0.64 -22.29
C ASP A 171 -5.82 0.85 -21.94
N ALA A 172 -6.69 -0.04 -22.42
CA ALA A 172 -8.11 -0.05 -22.03
C ALA A 172 -8.29 -0.37 -20.54
N MET A 173 -7.55 -1.33 -20.00
CA MET A 173 -7.62 -1.69 -18.58
C MET A 173 -7.13 -0.56 -17.69
N VAL A 174 -5.97 0.05 -17.97
CA VAL A 174 -5.44 1.16 -17.14
C VAL A 174 -6.27 2.44 -17.28
N ALA A 175 -6.98 2.64 -18.39
CA ALA A 175 -7.94 3.73 -18.50
C ALA A 175 -9.06 3.62 -17.45
N VAL A 176 -9.56 2.40 -17.22
CA VAL A 176 -10.62 2.11 -16.22
C VAL A 176 -10.05 2.07 -14.80
N THR A 177 -8.88 1.48 -14.60
CA THR A 177 -8.36 1.20 -13.25
C THR A 177 -7.46 2.30 -12.68
N SER A 178 -7.00 3.25 -13.50
CA SER A 178 -6.06 4.30 -13.08
C SER A 178 -6.43 5.68 -13.61
N HIS A 179 -6.52 5.86 -14.94
CA HIS A 179 -6.58 7.20 -15.52
C HIS A 179 -7.90 7.92 -15.25
N VAL A 180 -9.03 7.28 -15.55
CA VAL A 180 -10.35 7.88 -15.27
C VAL A 180 -10.58 8.04 -13.77
N PRO A 181 -10.26 7.06 -12.89
CA PRO A 181 -10.31 7.27 -11.45
C PRO A 181 -9.58 8.52 -10.98
N HIS A 182 -8.36 8.79 -11.47
CA HIS A 182 -7.64 10.01 -11.14
C HIS A 182 -8.37 11.27 -11.62
N LEU A 183 -8.84 11.29 -12.88
CA LEU A 183 -9.59 12.44 -13.41
C LEU A 183 -10.89 12.70 -12.63
N MET A 184 -11.61 11.64 -12.24
CA MET A 184 -12.81 11.76 -11.41
C MET A 184 -12.47 12.30 -10.02
N ALA A 185 -11.40 11.80 -9.39
CA ALA A 185 -10.92 12.33 -8.11
C ALA A 185 -10.57 13.83 -8.21
N SER A 186 -9.88 14.25 -9.27
CA SER A 186 -9.56 15.66 -9.53
C SER A 186 -10.82 16.52 -9.74
N LEU A 187 -11.81 16.02 -10.48
CA LEU A 187 -13.09 16.72 -10.69
C LEU A 187 -13.88 16.85 -9.38
N THR A 188 -13.90 15.81 -8.55
CA THR A 188 -14.53 15.84 -7.23
C THR A 188 -13.82 16.82 -6.29
N ALA A 189 -12.48 16.76 -6.21
CA ALA A 189 -11.68 17.66 -5.39
C ALA A 189 -11.87 19.13 -5.82
N ALA A 190 -11.99 19.39 -7.13
CA ALA A 190 -12.22 20.73 -7.66
C ALA A 190 -13.54 21.37 -7.19
N ARG A 191 -14.56 20.58 -6.81
CA ARG A 191 -15.81 21.11 -6.23
C ARG A 191 -15.64 21.64 -4.81
N LEU A 192 -14.64 21.18 -4.07
CA LEU A 192 -14.36 21.64 -2.71
C LEU A 192 -13.69 23.03 -2.69
N ARG A 193 -13.03 23.43 -3.79
CA ARG A 193 -12.35 24.74 -3.89
C ARG A 193 -13.31 25.92 -3.75
N ASP A 194 -14.53 25.76 -4.25
CA ASP A 194 -15.54 26.81 -4.30
C ASP A 194 -16.68 26.53 -3.28
N ALA A 195 -16.44 25.64 -2.31
CA ALA A 195 -17.44 25.27 -1.32
C ALA A 195 -17.64 26.38 -0.27
N PRO A 196 -18.84 26.49 0.34
CA PRO A 196 -19.11 27.46 1.38
C PRO A 196 -18.14 27.36 2.57
N ALA A 197 -17.83 28.49 3.21
CA ALA A 197 -16.98 28.52 4.39
C ALA A 197 -17.53 27.60 5.50
N GLY A 198 -16.64 26.83 6.15
CA GLY A 198 -17.01 25.86 7.18
C GLY A 198 -17.32 24.46 6.62
N THR A 199 -17.29 24.26 5.30
CA THR A 199 -17.41 22.93 4.68
C THR A 199 -16.32 21.98 5.18
N GLU A 200 -15.15 22.48 5.54
CA GLU A 200 -14.02 21.69 6.05
C GLU A 200 -14.40 20.90 7.31
N ALA A 201 -15.28 21.44 8.16
CA ALA A 201 -15.76 20.78 9.37
C ALA A 201 -16.68 19.57 9.08
N LEU A 202 -17.23 19.49 7.87
CA LEU A 202 -18.11 18.42 7.41
C LEU A 202 -17.38 17.38 6.54
N VAL A 203 -16.09 17.57 6.25
CA VAL A 203 -15.30 16.66 5.42
C VAL A 203 -14.94 15.39 6.21
N GLY A 204 -15.75 14.34 6.00
CA GLY A 204 -15.50 13.00 6.50
C GLY A 204 -14.46 12.21 5.69
N GLN A 205 -14.16 11.00 6.16
CA GLN A 205 -13.14 10.13 5.56
C GLN A 205 -13.41 9.76 4.11
N GLY A 206 -14.68 9.51 3.73
CA GLY A 206 -15.02 9.12 2.35
C GLY A 206 -14.62 10.14 1.30
N VAL A 207 -14.75 11.44 1.59
CA VAL A 207 -14.26 12.49 0.68
C VAL A 207 -12.73 12.45 0.60
N ARG A 208 -12.04 12.32 1.74
CA ARG A 208 -10.58 12.24 1.78
C ARG A 208 -10.05 11.06 0.96
N ASP A 209 -10.71 9.90 1.04
CA ASP A 209 -10.31 8.71 0.30
C ASP A 209 -10.47 8.90 -1.22
N VAL A 210 -11.60 9.46 -1.65
CA VAL A 210 -11.87 9.74 -3.07
C VAL A 210 -10.90 10.77 -3.63
N THR A 211 -10.60 11.84 -2.87
CA THR A 211 -9.75 12.94 -3.36
C THR A 211 -8.27 12.72 -3.10
N ARG A 212 -7.86 11.69 -2.36
CA ARG A 212 -6.45 11.43 -2.00
C ARG A 212 -5.54 11.37 -3.23
N ILE A 213 -6.00 10.72 -4.30
CA ILE A 213 -5.21 10.57 -5.52
C ILE A 213 -5.21 11.82 -6.40
N ALA A 214 -6.07 12.81 -6.15
CA ALA A 214 -6.12 14.04 -6.94
C ALA A 214 -4.87 14.92 -6.78
N ALA A 215 -4.02 14.65 -5.77
CA ALA A 215 -2.78 15.38 -5.50
C ALA A 215 -1.62 15.02 -6.45
N GLY A 216 -1.87 14.25 -7.51
CA GLY A 216 -0.86 13.94 -8.54
C GLY A 216 -0.41 15.18 -9.32
N ASP A 217 0.84 15.15 -9.81
CA ASP A 217 1.42 16.23 -10.62
C ASP A 217 0.60 16.48 -11.91
N PRO A 218 0.05 17.68 -12.13
CA PRO A 218 -0.81 17.95 -13.28
C PRO A 218 -0.12 17.79 -14.65
N ALA A 219 1.17 18.12 -14.76
CA ALA A 219 1.90 18.03 -16.02
C ALA A 219 2.13 16.56 -16.40
N LEU A 220 2.54 15.73 -15.43
CA LEU A 220 2.68 14.28 -15.60
C LEU A 220 1.34 13.65 -16.01
N TRP A 221 0.25 13.98 -15.32
CA TRP A 221 -1.06 13.42 -15.63
C TRP A 221 -1.62 13.89 -16.97
N ALA A 222 -1.34 15.13 -17.38
CA ALA A 222 -1.69 15.61 -18.72
C ALA A 222 -0.99 14.78 -19.81
N ASP A 223 0.30 14.45 -19.61
CA ASP A 223 1.04 13.59 -20.53
C ASP A 223 0.49 12.15 -20.57
N ILE A 224 0.19 11.55 -19.40
CA ILE A 224 -0.43 10.22 -19.31
C ILE A 224 -1.77 10.18 -20.05
N VAL A 225 -2.62 11.18 -19.81
CA VAL A 225 -3.93 11.28 -20.46
C VAL A 225 -3.78 11.49 -21.96
N ARG A 226 -2.83 12.33 -22.41
CA ARG A 226 -2.54 12.52 -23.84
C ARG A 226 -2.16 11.20 -24.50
N SER A 227 -1.25 10.44 -23.89
CA SER A 227 -0.76 9.17 -24.44
C SER A 227 -1.83 8.08 -24.53
N ASN A 228 -2.85 8.12 -23.66
CA ASN A 228 -3.96 7.15 -23.67
C ASN A 228 -5.33 7.79 -23.97
N ALA A 229 -5.35 8.93 -24.68
CA ALA A 229 -6.56 9.71 -24.88
C ALA A 229 -7.74 8.93 -25.49
N PRO A 230 -7.56 8.04 -26.49
CA PRO A 230 -8.67 7.27 -27.06
C PRO A 230 -9.38 6.36 -26.05
N ALA A 231 -8.63 5.64 -25.20
CA ALA A 231 -9.20 4.75 -24.20
C ALA A 231 -9.84 5.54 -23.05
N VAL A 232 -9.18 6.61 -22.59
CA VAL A 232 -9.73 7.52 -21.57
C VAL A 232 -11.03 8.14 -22.05
N ALA A 233 -11.09 8.64 -23.29
CA ALA A 233 -12.29 9.23 -23.86
C ALA A 233 -13.43 8.21 -24.01
N ALA A 234 -13.14 6.93 -24.25
CA ALA A 234 -14.16 5.89 -24.27
C ALA A 234 -14.83 5.71 -22.89
N VAL A 235 -14.03 5.57 -21.84
CA VAL A 235 -14.53 5.41 -20.47
C VAL A 235 -15.26 6.68 -20.00
N LEU A 236 -14.72 7.88 -20.28
CA LEU A 236 -15.39 9.14 -19.94
C LEU A 236 -16.75 9.31 -20.62
N ARG A 237 -16.93 8.79 -21.85
CA ARG A 237 -18.24 8.80 -22.53
C ARG A 237 -19.27 7.94 -21.81
N GLU A 238 -18.86 6.79 -21.29
CA GLU A 238 -19.71 5.90 -20.48
C GLU A 238 -20.08 6.58 -19.16
N VAL A 239 -19.08 7.11 -18.43
CA VAL A 239 -19.30 7.87 -17.18
C VAL A 239 -20.24 9.06 -17.40
N ARG A 240 -20.05 9.82 -18.49
CA ARG A 240 -20.94 10.92 -18.84
C ARG A 240 -22.37 10.44 -19.07
N GLY A 241 -22.56 9.33 -19.78
CA GLY A 241 -23.87 8.74 -20.00
C GLY A 241 -24.56 8.36 -18.70
N ASP A 242 -23.82 7.77 -17.77
CA ASP A 242 -24.32 7.41 -16.43
C ASP A 242 -24.66 8.65 -15.60
N LEU A 243 -23.78 9.66 -15.61
CA LEU A 243 -24.00 10.92 -14.92
C LEU A 243 -25.25 11.64 -15.44
N THR A 244 -25.45 11.72 -16.76
CA THR A 244 -26.65 12.32 -17.35
C THR A 244 -27.93 11.62 -16.87
N ARG A 245 -27.94 10.28 -16.83
CA ARG A 245 -29.11 9.53 -16.33
C ARG A 245 -29.33 9.74 -14.82
N LEU A 246 -28.24 9.78 -14.04
CA LEU A 246 -28.30 10.02 -12.61
C LEU A 246 -28.80 11.43 -12.29
N SER A 247 -28.27 12.46 -12.95
CA SER A 247 -28.70 13.85 -12.77
C SER A 247 -30.18 14.03 -13.05
N ALA A 248 -30.67 13.50 -14.18
CA ALA A 248 -32.10 13.57 -14.52
C ALA A 248 -32.98 12.86 -13.47
N ALA A 249 -32.51 11.75 -12.91
CA ALA A 249 -33.23 11.06 -11.83
C ALA A 249 -33.24 11.89 -10.53
N VAL A 250 -32.11 12.47 -10.15
CA VAL A 250 -32.01 13.33 -8.95
C VAL A 250 -32.88 14.60 -9.10
N ASP A 251 -32.90 15.22 -10.28
CA ASP A 251 -33.76 16.37 -10.57
C ASP A 251 -35.24 16.02 -10.44
N ALA A 252 -35.64 14.84 -10.94
CA ALA A 252 -37.02 14.35 -10.78
C ALA A 252 -37.38 14.11 -9.30
N LEU A 253 -36.44 13.64 -8.47
CA LEU A 253 -36.65 13.49 -7.02
C LEU A 253 -36.77 14.83 -6.30
N ALA A 254 -36.08 15.87 -6.77
CA ALA A 254 -36.16 17.21 -6.19
C ALA A 254 -37.46 17.95 -6.53
N GLY A 255 -38.14 17.56 -7.62
CA GLY A 255 -39.42 18.15 -8.04
C GLY A 255 -40.62 17.73 -7.18
N SER A 256 -41.66 18.56 -7.16
CA SER A 256 -42.82 18.42 -6.25
C SER A 256 -43.92 17.43 -6.70
N GLY A 257 -43.72 16.66 -7.77
CA GLY A 257 -44.74 15.77 -8.34
C GLY A 257 -44.43 14.29 -8.11
N PRO A 258 -45.39 13.44 -7.67
CA PRO A 258 -45.16 12.01 -7.43
C PRO A 258 -44.89 11.20 -8.71
N ASP A 259 -45.22 11.76 -9.86
CA ASP A 259 -45.07 11.11 -11.16
C ASP A 259 -43.58 10.94 -11.51
N GLY A 260 -43.13 9.69 -11.52
CA GLY A 260 -41.77 9.34 -11.92
C GLY A 260 -40.77 9.22 -10.78
N HIS A 261 -41.14 9.49 -9.53
CA HIS A 261 -40.27 9.26 -8.36
C HIS A 261 -39.82 7.81 -8.26
N ASP A 262 -40.74 6.85 -8.40
CA ASP A 262 -40.40 5.43 -8.40
C ASP A 262 -39.37 5.05 -9.48
N ARG A 263 -39.48 5.65 -10.67
CA ARG A 263 -38.52 5.45 -11.75
C ARG A 263 -37.17 6.06 -11.40
N ALA A 264 -37.17 7.27 -10.84
CA ALA A 264 -35.96 7.97 -10.43
C ALA A 264 -35.22 7.22 -9.31
N VAL A 265 -35.92 6.76 -8.27
CA VAL A 265 -35.35 5.92 -7.20
C VAL A 265 -34.74 4.65 -7.76
N ARG A 266 -35.41 3.97 -8.71
CA ARG A 266 -34.84 2.79 -9.38
C ARG A 266 -33.55 3.11 -10.14
N THR A 267 -33.51 4.23 -10.86
CA THR A 267 -32.28 4.67 -11.56
C THR A 267 -31.13 4.94 -10.60
N VAL A 268 -31.39 5.63 -9.48
CA VAL A 268 -30.38 5.86 -8.44
C VAL A 268 -29.91 4.54 -7.84
N THR A 269 -30.84 3.64 -7.51
CA THR A 269 -30.55 2.33 -6.93
C THR A 269 -29.71 1.47 -7.87
N ASP A 270 -29.99 1.47 -9.18
CA ASP A 270 -29.19 0.78 -10.19
C ASP A 270 -27.73 1.27 -10.20
N VAL A 271 -27.52 2.58 -10.22
CA VAL A 271 -26.16 3.15 -10.21
C VAL A 271 -25.40 2.74 -8.94
N LEU A 272 -26.06 2.80 -7.78
CA LEU A 272 -25.46 2.37 -6.51
C LEU A 272 -25.15 0.87 -6.50
N ALA A 273 -26.07 0.03 -6.99
CA ALA A 273 -25.87 -1.42 -7.07
C ALA A 273 -24.72 -1.80 -8.03
N ARG A 274 -24.63 -1.15 -9.20
CA ARG A 274 -23.49 -1.31 -10.11
C ARG A 274 -22.18 -0.86 -9.46
N GLY A 275 -22.21 0.21 -8.66
CA GLY A 275 -21.07 0.65 -7.85
C GLY A 275 -20.60 -0.40 -6.85
N VAL A 276 -21.53 -1.00 -6.10
CA VAL A 276 -21.23 -2.11 -5.17
C VAL A 276 -20.61 -3.30 -5.90
N ALA A 277 -21.21 -3.71 -7.02
CA ALA A 277 -20.70 -4.80 -7.83
C ALA A 277 -19.28 -4.52 -8.36
N GLY A 278 -19.01 -3.28 -8.78
CA GLY A 278 -17.69 -2.83 -9.23
C GLY A 278 -16.65 -2.84 -8.10
N ALA A 279 -17.01 -2.34 -6.91
CA ALA A 279 -16.11 -2.27 -5.76
C ALA A 279 -15.64 -3.65 -5.27
N VAL A 280 -16.42 -4.71 -5.46
CA VAL A 280 -15.97 -6.08 -5.15
C VAL A 280 -14.80 -6.51 -6.04
N ARG A 281 -14.72 -6.01 -7.28
CA ARG A 281 -13.68 -6.40 -8.26
C ARG A 281 -12.32 -5.77 -8.02
N THR A 282 -12.20 -4.79 -7.12
CA THR A 282 -10.91 -4.18 -6.77
C THR A 282 -10.12 -5.01 -5.76
N ARG A 283 -10.75 -6.02 -5.16
CA ARG A 283 -10.10 -6.94 -4.23
C ARG A 283 -9.29 -8.00 -5.00
N PRO A 284 -8.12 -8.42 -4.51
CA PRO A 284 -7.34 -9.48 -5.13
C PRO A 284 -8.21 -10.73 -5.35
N SER A 285 -8.12 -11.36 -6.51
CA SER A 285 -8.92 -12.52 -6.90
C SER A 285 -8.57 -13.83 -6.19
N GLY A 286 -7.75 -13.78 -5.14
CA GLY A 286 -7.59 -14.92 -4.25
C GLY A 286 -8.85 -15.05 -3.40
N ALA A 287 -9.33 -16.28 -3.16
CA ALA A 287 -10.35 -16.48 -2.15
C ALA A 287 -9.78 -15.95 -0.83
N THR A 288 -10.23 -14.79 -0.36
CA THR A 288 -9.90 -14.24 0.94
C THR A 288 -11.13 -14.34 1.83
N ALA A 289 -10.92 -14.55 3.12
CA ALA A 289 -11.95 -14.41 4.13
C ALA A 289 -11.66 -13.15 4.93
N ARG A 290 -12.73 -12.54 5.44
CA ARG A 290 -12.61 -11.40 6.34
C ARG A 290 -12.80 -11.89 7.77
N LEU A 291 -11.88 -11.54 8.65
CA LEU A 291 -12.02 -11.70 10.09
C LEU A 291 -12.28 -10.32 10.70
N ARG A 292 -13.14 -10.27 11.71
CA ARG A 292 -13.46 -9.07 12.49
C ARG A 292 -12.88 -9.26 13.87
N ALA A 293 -11.89 -8.46 14.24
CA ALA A 293 -11.32 -8.39 15.57
C ALA A 293 -11.86 -7.15 16.30
N VAL A 294 -12.27 -7.30 17.56
CA VAL A 294 -12.61 -6.17 18.43
C VAL A 294 -11.44 -5.93 19.37
N LEU A 295 -10.90 -4.72 19.34
CA LEU A 295 -9.78 -4.32 20.18
C LEU A 295 -10.28 -3.38 21.27
N ASP A 296 -9.87 -3.70 22.48
CA ASP A 296 -9.98 -2.80 23.62
C ASP A 296 -9.11 -1.54 23.42
N ARG A 297 -9.24 -0.58 24.34
CA ARG A 297 -8.52 0.70 24.28
C ARG A 297 -7.07 0.60 24.78
N ASP A 298 -6.50 -0.60 24.86
CA ASP A 298 -5.15 -0.80 25.37
C ASP A 298 -4.10 -0.30 24.36
N PRO A 299 -3.15 0.56 24.76
CA PRO A 299 -2.05 0.98 23.91
C PRO A 299 -1.30 -0.23 23.32
N GLY A 300 -1.09 -0.21 21.99
CA GLY A 300 -0.37 -1.27 21.27
C GLY A 300 -1.19 -2.49 20.89
N ALA A 301 -2.48 -2.58 21.26
CA ALA A 301 -3.35 -3.71 20.89
C ALA A 301 -3.37 -3.98 19.38
N LEU A 302 -3.43 -2.94 18.55
CA LEU A 302 -3.38 -3.08 17.09
C LEU A 302 -2.08 -3.71 16.59
N GLY A 303 -0.93 -3.30 17.16
CA GLY A 303 0.36 -3.86 16.81
C GLY A 303 0.46 -5.34 17.18
N ARG A 304 -0.02 -5.72 18.37
CA ARG A 304 -0.05 -7.11 18.82
C ARG A 304 -0.98 -7.98 17.98
N LEU A 305 -2.14 -7.46 17.59
CA LEU A 305 -3.07 -8.18 16.70
C LEU A 305 -2.42 -8.43 15.33
N LEU A 306 -1.83 -7.40 14.72
CA LEU A 306 -1.17 -7.54 13.42
C LEU A 306 0.01 -8.52 13.49
N HIS A 307 0.79 -8.49 14.57
CA HIS A 307 1.88 -9.44 14.80
C HIS A 307 1.36 -10.88 14.93
N ALA A 308 0.32 -11.10 15.74
CA ALA A 308 -0.30 -12.41 15.91
C ALA A 308 -0.93 -12.93 14.61
N ALA A 309 -1.43 -12.04 13.75
CA ALA A 309 -2.06 -12.41 12.49
C ALA A 309 -1.05 -12.61 11.33
N ALA A 310 0.19 -12.11 11.45
CA ALA A 310 1.20 -12.14 10.40
C ALA A 310 1.54 -13.56 9.88
N PRO A 311 1.67 -14.61 10.71
CA PRO A 311 1.91 -15.99 10.25
C PRO A 311 0.81 -16.51 9.31
N HIS A 312 -0.39 -15.93 9.38
CA HIS A 312 -1.54 -16.32 8.57
C HIS A 312 -1.68 -15.51 7.26
N GLY A 313 -0.65 -14.76 6.89
CA GLY A 313 -0.63 -13.97 5.66
C GLY A 313 -1.40 -12.66 5.74
N VAL A 314 -1.68 -12.18 6.96
CA VAL A 314 -2.14 -10.80 7.18
C VAL A 314 -0.96 -9.85 7.02
N ILE A 315 -1.12 -8.91 6.10
CA ILE A 315 -0.18 -7.82 5.84
C ILE A 315 -0.89 -6.49 6.10
N ALA A 316 -0.12 -5.45 6.43
CA ALA A 316 -0.68 -4.18 6.91
C ALA A 316 -1.66 -3.51 5.92
N ASP A 317 -1.51 -3.73 4.61
CA ASP A 317 -2.41 -3.21 3.56
C ASP A 317 -3.71 -4.03 3.40
N ARG A 318 -3.85 -5.11 4.17
CA ARG A 318 -5.02 -6.01 4.24
C ARG A 318 -5.71 -5.96 5.59
N ALA A 319 -5.38 -4.97 6.41
CA ALA A 319 -6.07 -4.68 7.65
C ALA A 319 -6.66 -3.27 7.59
N ASP A 320 -7.95 -3.14 7.85
CA ASP A 320 -8.61 -1.85 7.99
C ASP A 320 -9.23 -1.71 9.39
N ALA A 321 -8.95 -0.59 10.04
CA ALA A 321 -9.45 -0.30 11.38
C ALA A 321 -10.53 0.77 11.29
N VAL A 322 -11.72 0.43 11.76
CA VAL A 322 -12.88 1.32 11.82
C VAL A 322 -13.27 1.51 13.27
N ARG A 323 -13.48 2.75 13.69
CA ARG A 323 -14.07 3.07 14.99
C ARG A 323 -15.51 3.56 14.77
N PRO A 324 -16.53 2.73 15.05
CA PRO A 324 -17.92 3.15 14.95
C PRO A 324 -18.26 4.04 16.16
N GLY A 325 -18.23 5.36 15.99
CA GLY A 325 -18.55 6.31 17.07
C GLY A 325 -17.59 6.23 18.26
N ASP A 326 -18.14 6.14 19.48
CA ASP A 326 -17.37 6.02 20.73
C ASP A 326 -17.06 4.55 21.14
N GLU A 327 -17.34 3.58 20.28
CA GLU A 327 -17.12 2.16 20.57
C GLU A 327 -15.64 1.73 20.46
N ASP A 328 -15.40 0.46 20.78
CA ASP A 328 -14.13 -0.24 20.65
C ASP A 328 -13.65 -0.25 19.18
N LEU A 329 -12.33 -0.32 19.00
CA LEU A 329 -11.74 -0.31 17.66
C LEU A 329 -12.03 -1.64 16.99
N VAL A 330 -12.72 -1.62 15.85
CA VAL A 330 -12.97 -2.83 15.07
C VAL A 330 -11.93 -2.90 13.98
N VAL A 331 -11.14 -3.97 13.98
CA VAL A 331 -10.13 -4.23 12.95
C VAL A 331 -10.61 -5.37 12.08
N HIS A 332 -10.72 -5.11 10.79
CA HIS A 332 -11.00 -6.11 9.79
C HIS A 332 -9.68 -6.61 9.21
N LEU A 333 -9.47 -7.92 9.22
CA LEU A 333 -8.29 -8.58 8.67
C LEU A 333 -8.72 -9.39 7.44
N GLU A 334 -8.14 -9.13 6.28
CA GLU A 334 -8.26 -10.01 5.12
C GLU A 334 -7.17 -11.09 5.16
N VAL A 335 -7.60 -12.34 5.22
CA VAL A 335 -6.74 -13.53 5.25
C VAL A 335 -7.01 -14.42 4.03
N PRO A 336 -6.05 -15.22 3.54
CA PRO A 336 -6.36 -16.26 2.57
C PRO A 336 -7.48 -17.17 3.10
N ALA A 337 -8.50 -17.48 2.28
CA ALA A 337 -9.67 -18.24 2.72
C ALA A 337 -9.30 -19.63 3.26
N ALA A 338 -8.27 -20.26 2.69
CA ALA A 338 -7.73 -21.53 3.18
C ALA A 338 -7.10 -21.44 4.58
N ALA A 339 -6.62 -20.25 4.97
CA ALA A 339 -6.02 -19.98 6.28
C ALA A 339 -7.01 -19.40 7.29
N ALA A 340 -8.26 -19.13 6.88
CA ALA A 340 -9.19 -18.34 7.68
C ALA A 340 -9.63 -19.01 9.00
N ASP A 341 -9.92 -20.31 8.95
CA ASP A 341 -10.31 -21.08 10.14
C ASP A 341 -9.13 -21.24 11.11
N ALA A 342 -7.93 -21.53 10.56
CA ALA A 342 -6.71 -21.62 11.36
C ALA A 342 -6.37 -20.27 12.03
N ALA A 343 -6.39 -19.17 11.27
CA ALA A 343 -6.13 -17.83 11.78
C ALA A 343 -7.12 -17.42 12.87
N MET A 344 -8.42 -17.70 12.67
CA MET A 344 -9.44 -17.39 13.67
C MET A 344 -9.24 -18.21 14.95
N ALA A 345 -8.93 -19.51 14.83
CA ALA A 345 -8.69 -20.37 15.99
C ALA A 345 -7.44 -19.96 16.78
N GLU A 346 -6.34 -19.64 16.09
CA GLU A 346 -5.09 -19.23 16.73
C GLU A 346 -5.21 -17.83 17.36
N LEU A 347 -5.86 -16.88 16.70
CA LEU A 347 -6.14 -15.57 17.27
C LEU A 347 -7.06 -15.67 18.50
N ALA A 348 -8.11 -16.50 18.44
CA ALA A 348 -8.97 -16.75 19.59
C ALA A 348 -8.22 -17.42 20.75
N ALA A 349 -7.35 -18.39 20.47
CA ALA A 349 -6.50 -19.03 21.46
C ALA A 349 -5.49 -18.06 22.10
N ALA A 350 -5.03 -17.06 21.35
CA ALA A 350 -4.21 -15.96 21.83
C ALA A 350 -5.01 -14.87 22.57
N GLY A 351 -6.31 -15.08 22.81
CA GLY A 351 -7.16 -14.21 23.61
C GLY A 351 -7.84 -13.07 22.83
N TRP A 352 -7.74 -13.05 21.50
CA TRP A 352 -8.39 -12.03 20.68
C TRP A 352 -9.88 -12.32 20.49
N ASN A 353 -10.71 -11.28 20.58
CA ASN A 353 -12.12 -11.37 20.21
C ASN A 353 -12.26 -11.26 18.69
N VAL A 354 -12.18 -12.41 18.01
CA VAL A 354 -12.27 -12.53 16.56
C VAL A 354 -13.51 -13.30 16.12
N SER A 355 -14.19 -12.81 15.08
CA SER A 355 -15.31 -13.50 14.45
C SER A 355 -15.27 -13.37 12.93
N ARG A 356 -16.00 -14.22 12.22
CA ARG A 356 -16.35 -13.92 10.82
C ARG A 356 -17.47 -12.89 10.84
N PRO A 357 -17.40 -11.82 10.02
CA PRO A 357 -18.56 -10.97 9.81
C PRO A 357 -19.67 -11.87 9.26
N GLU A 358 -20.87 -11.73 9.82
CA GLU A 358 -22.05 -12.42 9.32
C GLU A 358 -22.16 -12.09 7.83
N GLN A 359 -22.14 -13.12 6.97
CA GLN A 359 -22.44 -12.91 5.57
C GLN A 359 -23.84 -12.29 5.55
N ALA A 360 -23.97 -11.07 5.01
CA ALA A 360 -25.28 -10.55 4.70
C ALA A 360 -26.01 -11.64 3.91
N PRO A 361 -27.19 -12.09 4.34
CA PRO A 361 -27.87 -13.18 3.66
C PRO A 361 -27.98 -12.81 2.18
N PRO A 362 -27.80 -13.77 1.25
CA PRO A 362 -28.17 -13.52 -0.14
C PRO A 362 -29.59 -12.98 -0.12
N VAL A 363 -29.82 -11.84 -0.77
CA VAL A 363 -31.12 -11.15 -0.76
C VAL A 363 -32.18 -12.16 -1.20
N ALA A 364 -32.89 -12.71 -0.22
CA ALA A 364 -33.95 -13.66 -0.47
C ALA A 364 -35.12 -12.86 -1.05
N GLU A 365 -35.46 -13.15 -2.30
CA GLU A 365 -36.79 -12.86 -2.81
C GLU A 365 -37.81 -13.56 -1.91
N SER A 366 -38.55 -12.81 -1.08
CA SER A 366 -40.02 -12.88 -1.06
C SER A 366 -40.67 -12.10 0.08
N ALA A 367 -41.74 -11.39 -0.31
CA ALA A 367 -43.07 -11.38 0.28
C ALA A 367 -43.32 -10.87 1.73
N ARG A 368 -44.09 -9.77 1.76
CA ARG A 368 -45.36 -9.57 2.50
C ARG A 368 -45.34 -9.67 4.04
N GLY A 369 -45.22 -8.50 4.68
CA GLY A 369 -46.26 -7.91 5.56
C GLY A 369 -46.49 -8.41 7.00
N ARG A 370 -46.12 -7.60 8.00
CA ARG A 370 -46.99 -7.01 9.07
C ARG A 370 -46.15 -6.14 10.06
N PRO A 371 -46.77 -5.19 10.80
CA PRO A 371 -46.09 -4.11 11.53
C PRO A 371 -45.68 -4.49 12.97
N PRO A 372 -44.82 -3.70 13.64
CA PRO A 372 -44.31 -4.02 14.98
C PRO A 372 -45.25 -3.52 16.09
N GLY A 373 -45.31 -4.27 17.18
CA GLY A 373 -45.95 -3.88 18.44
C GLY A 373 -45.03 -4.13 19.64
N ALA A 374 -45.04 -3.13 20.54
CA ALA A 374 -44.77 -3.15 21.97
C ALA A 374 -43.35 -3.44 22.52
N GLU A 375 -42.76 -2.41 23.15
CA GLU A 375 -41.75 -2.48 24.22
C GLU A 375 -42.31 -3.23 25.47
N PRO A 376 -41.44 -3.68 26.40
CA PRO A 376 -41.34 -2.89 27.63
C PRO A 376 -39.98 -2.85 28.37
N ALA A 377 -39.86 -1.76 29.15
CA ALA A 377 -39.33 -1.64 30.52
C ALA A 377 -37.82 -1.65 30.80
N ARG A 378 -37.35 -0.43 31.15
CA ARG A 378 -36.11 -0.15 31.89
C ARG A 378 -36.29 -0.41 33.38
N GLY A 379 -35.35 -1.14 33.98
CA GLY A 379 -35.15 -1.22 35.44
C GLY A 379 -33.90 -0.44 35.85
N ARG A 380 -34.06 0.54 36.75
CA ARG A 380 -33.00 1.31 37.42
C ARG A 380 -32.59 0.63 38.73
N SER A 381 -31.32 0.79 39.14
CA SER A 381 -30.85 1.19 40.50
C SER A 381 -29.34 0.84 40.68
N PRO A 382 -28.62 1.34 41.71
CA PRO A 382 -28.19 2.72 41.86
C PRO A 382 -26.68 2.86 42.19
N VAL A 383 -26.29 4.12 42.38
CA VAL A 383 -24.97 4.73 42.61
C VAL A 383 -24.28 4.33 43.93
N ALA A 384 -22.94 4.34 43.97
CA ALA A 384 -22.16 4.74 45.15
C ALA A 384 -20.84 5.44 44.77
N GLU A 385 -20.63 6.64 45.32
CA GLU A 385 -19.42 7.48 45.23
C GLU A 385 -18.32 7.07 46.24
N PRO A 386 -17.06 7.53 46.08
CA PRO A 386 -15.92 7.05 46.85
C PRO A 386 -15.56 7.93 48.06
N ALA A 387 -15.14 7.30 49.16
CA ALA A 387 -14.56 7.99 50.30
C ALA A 387 -13.03 8.05 50.19
N ARG A 388 -12.47 9.26 50.32
CA ARG A 388 -11.03 9.53 50.50
C ARG A 388 -10.62 9.22 51.94
N GLY A 389 -9.46 8.59 52.11
CA GLY A 389 -8.80 8.46 53.41
C GLY A 389 -7.28 8.49 53.24
N ARG A 390 -6.66 9.59 53.69
CA ARG A 390 -5.21 9.71 53.90
C ARG A 390 -4.82 8.99 55.20
N SER A 391 -3.61 8.44 55.27
CA SER A 391 -2.92 8.12 56.52
C SER A 391 -1.40 7.92 56.30
N PRO A 392 -0.56 7.84 57.35
CA PRO A 392 0.45 8.86 57.65
C PRO A 392 1.90 8.33 57.59
N VAL A 393 2.85 9.22 57.87
CA VAL A 393 4.29 8.97 57.85
C VAL A 393 4.81 8.51 59.23
N ALA A 394 5.84 7.64 59.16
CA ALA A 394 6.93 7.32 60.09
C ALA A 394 6.78 6.16 61.10
N ALA A 395 7.64 5.15 60.97
CA ALA A 395 8.76 4.89 61.89
C ALA A 395 9.71 3.82 61.28
N GLY A 396 11.01 3.97 61.47
CA GLY A 396 12.06 3.20 60.79
C GLY A 396 12.40 1.83 61.38
N GLN A 397 13.08 1.01 60.57
CA GLN A 397 13.70 -0.26 60.97
C GLN A 397 15.05 -0.46 60.24
N LEU A 398 15.93 -1.22 60.90
CA LEU A 398 17.35 -1.57 60.71
C LEU A 398 17.83 -1.97 59.28
N PRO A 399 19.15 -1.99 58.97
CA PRO A 399 19.66 -2.20 57.62
C PRO A 399 19.44 -3.64 57.16
N GLY A 400 18.41 -3.84 56.34
CA GLY A 400 18.11 -5.09 55.65
C GLY A 400 18.64 -5.04 54.21
N GLU A 401 19.00 -6.22 53.70
CA GLU A 401 19.50 -6.51 52.34
C GLU A 401 18.99 -5.52 51.27
N GLU A 402 19.92 -4.92 50.50
CA GLU A 402 19.52 -4.09 49.36
C GLU A 402 18.66 -4.93 48.42
N PRO A 403 17.50 -4.42 47.96
CA PRO A 403 16.65 -5.14 47.03
C PRO A 403 17.50 -5.55 45.81
N SER A 404 17.45 -6.81 45.41
CA SER A 404 18.25 -7.28 44.29
C SER A 404 17.35 -7.35 43.04
N MET A 405 17.70 -6.56 42.02
CA MET A 405 17.02 -6.58 40.72
C MET A 405 17.89 -7.33 39.72
N ARG A 406 17.28 -8.29 39.01
CA ARG A 406 17.88 -8.93 37.85
C ARG A 406 17.07 -8.63 36.59
N VAL A 407 17.77 -8.23 35.54
CA VAL A 407 17.21 -8.02 34.20
C VAL A 407 17.32 -9.32 33.42
N GLU A 408 16.20 -9.82 32.92
CA GLU A 408 16.14 -10.91 31.95
C GLU A 408 15.69 -10.35 30.60
N PHE A 409 16.37 -10.75 29.53
CA PHE A 409 16.13 -10.25 28.18
C PHE A 409 15.81 -11.37 27.21
N ASP A 410 14.70 -11.22 26.48
CA ASP A 410 14.19 -12.15 25.47
C ASP A 410 14.46 -11.58 24.08
N GLU A 411 15.62 -11.94 23.53
CA GLU A 411 16.13 -11.41 22.26
C GLU A 411 15.15 -11.55 21.08
N PRO A 412 14.48 -12.71 20.86
CA PRO A 412 13.43 -12.86 19.85
C PRO A 412 12.26 -11.87 19.93
N LYS A 413 12.00 -11.28 21.11
CA LYS A 413 10.93 -10.29 21.30
C LYS A 413 11.38 -8.86 21.05
N CYS A 414 12.68 -8.61 20.85
CA CYS A 414 13.19 -7.26 20.64
C CYS A 414 12.84 -6.75 19.24
N ILE A 415 12.20 -5.58 19.17
CA ILE A 415 11.83 -4.94 17.89
C ILE A 415 12.76 -3.77 17.52
N ALA A 416 13.97 -3.71 18.10
CA ALA A 416 14.99 -2.70 17.83
C ALA A 416 14.56 -1.22 18.01
N ALA A 417 13.59 -0.94 18.88
CA ALA A 417 13.02 0.40 19.07
C ALA A 417 13.88 1.38 19.90
N GLY A 418 14.97 0.92 20.52
CA GLY A 418 15.93 1.75 21.27
C GLY A 418 15.44 2.42 22.57
N GLN A 419 14.17 2.26 22.94
CA GLN A 419 13.58 2.94 24.11
C GLN A 419 14.25 2.56 25.44
N CYS A 420 14.73 1.33 25.57
CA CYS A 420 15.45 0.87 26.76
C CYS A 420 16.82 1.53 26.91
N VAL A 421 17.53 1.76 25.80
CA VAL A 421 18.82 2.47 25.78
C VAL A 421 18.63 3.94 26.11
N MET A 422 17.55 4.56 25.63
CA MET A 422 17.23 5.95 25.99
C MET A 422 16.84 6.10 27.47
N ALA A 423 16.17 5.10 28.04
CA ALA A 423 15.71 5.13 29.42
C ALA A 423 16.80 4.75 30.44
N ALA A 424 17.70 3.82 30.08
CA ALA A 424 18.79 3.33 30.93
C ALA A 424 20.03 2.96 30.10
N PRO A 425 20.77 3.96 29.56
CA PRO A 425 21.91 3.74 28.66
C PRO A 425 23.09 3.02 29.33
N GLU A 426 23.18 3.04 30.66
CA GLU A 426 24.21 2.33 31.41
C GLU A 426 23.88 0.83 31.59
N VAL A 427 22.65 0.41 31.29
CA VAL A 427 22.16 -0.97 31.49
C VAL A 427 21.83 -1.65 30.16
N PHE A 428 21.47 -0.88 29.13
CA PHE A 428 21.13 -1.38 27.80
C PHE A 428 21.91 -0.65 26.71
N ASP A 429 22.29 -1.38 25.67
CA ASP A 429 22.84 -0.83 24.42
C ASP A 429 22.12 -1.46 23.21
N GLN A 430 22.39 -1.01 21.98
CA GLN A 430 21.91 -1.66 20.75
C GLN A 430 23.07 -2.14 19.90
N ARG A 431 22.96 -3.33 19.32
CA ARG A 431 23.92 -3.82 18.32
C ARG A 431 23.81 -3.00 17.04
N ASP A 432 24.95 -2.61 16.48
CA ASP A 432 25.01 -1.82 15.24
C ASP A 432 24.43 -2.55 14.02
N GLU A 433 24.48 -3.89 14.00
CA GLU A 433 24.08 -4.70 12.83
C GLU A 433 22.56 -4.78 12.64
N ASP A 434 21.81 -5.02 13.72
CA ASP A 434 20.38 -5.32 13.69
C ASP A 434 19.54 -4.43 14.63
N GLY A 435 20.18 -3.55 15.39
CA GLY A 435 19.53 -2.66 16.36
C GLY A 435 18.92 -3.40 17.56
N VAL A 436 19.15 -4.71 17.70
CA VAL A 436 18.63 -5.49 18.82
C VAL A 436 19.32 -5.03 20.10
N ALA A 437 18.51 -4.80 21.13
CA ALA A 437 19.03 -4.36 22.43
C ALA A 437 19.87 -5.47 23.07
N VAL A 438 20.91 -5.07 23.80
CA VAL A 438 21.75 -5.96 24.61
C VAL A 438 21.76 -5.44 26.04
N VAL A 439 21.79 -6.36 27.01
CA VAL A 439 21.89 -6.01 28.44
C VAL A 439 23.37 -5.93 28.81
N LEU A 440 23.82 -4.73 29.15
CA LEU A 440 25.19 -4.45 29.60
C LEU A 440 25.41 -4.88 31.06
N ASP A 441 24.41 -4.63 31.90
CA ASP A 441 24.43 -4.93 33.34
C ASP A 441 23.17 -5.72 33.74
N PRO A 442 23.24 -7.06 33.85
CA PRO A 442 22.08 -7.88 34.18
C PRO A 442 21.64 -7.77 35.65
N THR A 443 22.43 -7.13 36.52
CA THR A 443 22.15 -6.97 37.95
C THR A 443 22.47 -5.53 38.39
N PRO A 444 21.68 -4.55 37.92
CA PRO A 444 21.96 -3.14 38.16
C PRO A 444 21.85 -2.78 39.65
N GLY A 445 22.72 -1.87 40.09
CA GLY A 445 22.69 -1.31 41.44
C GLY A 445 21.38 -0.60 41.76
N ALA A 446 21.07 -0.45 43.05
CA ALA A 446 19.81 0.15 43.53
C ALA A 446 19.57 1.57 42.99
N ASP A 447 20.64 2.31 42.71
CA ASP A 447 20.64 3.64 42.10
C ASP A 447 20.02 3.66 40.68
N ARG A 448 19.98 2.51 39.99
CA ARG A 448 19.51 2.38 38.60
C ARG A 448 18.16 1.68 38.48
N HIS A 449 17.59 1.16 39.56
CA HIS A 449 16.36 0.35 39.51
C HIS A 449 15.16 1.09 38.93
N GLU A 450 15.02 2.39 39.24
CA GLU A 450 13.91 3.19 38.71
C GLU A 450 14.01 3.34 37.19
N MET A 451 15.21 3.64 36.67
CA MET A 451 15.47 3.74 35.23
C MET A 451 15.24 2.40 34.52
N VAL A 452 15.61 1.29 35.16
CA VAL A 452 15.42 -0.07 34.61
C VAL A 452 13.93 -0.48 34.61
N ARG A 453 13.16 -0.11 35.65
CA ARG A 453 11.69 -0.26 35.66
C ARG A 453 11.04 0.55 34.55
N GLN A 454 11.51 1.79 34.35
CA GLN A 454 11.04 2.62 33.25
C GLN A 454 11.39 1.99 31.90
N ALA A 455 12.62 1.51 31.70
CA ALA A 455 13.07 0.84 30.47
C ALA A 455 12.23 -0.40 30.15
N ALA A 456 11.87 -1.20 31.15
CA ALA A 456 10.97 -2.34 30.98
C ALA A 456 9.54 -1.90 30.61
N ALA A 457 9.01 -0.86 31.28
CA ALA A 457 7.67 -0.33 31.03
C ALA A 457 7.50 0.29 29.63
N VAL A 458 8.57 0.92 29.09
CA VAL A 458 8.54 1.54 27.75
C VAL A 458 9.01 0.58 26.64
N CYS A 459 9.30 -0.69 26.95
CA CYS A 459 9.74 -1.68 25.97
C CYS A 459 8.54 -2.17 25.12
N PRO A 460 8.41 -1.76 23.85
CA PRO A 460 7.24 -2.12 23.03
C PRO A 460 7.18 -3.62 22.69
N GLY A 461 8.33 -4.29 22.69
CA GLY A 461 8.43 -5.73 22.45
C GLY A 461 8.23 -6.59 23.69
N THR A 462 8.11 -6.00 24.89
CA THR A 462 8.10 -6.73 26.18
C THR A 462 9.28 -7.69 26.34
N ALA A 463 10.42 -7.34 25.74
CA ALA A 463 11.64 -8.15 25.75
C ALA A 463 12.38 -8.10 27.09
N ILE A 464 12.01 -7.19 28.00
CA ILE A 464 12.69 -6.97 29.28
C ILE A 464 11.78 -7.42 30.42
N ARG A 465 12.23 -8.41 31.20
CA ARG A 465 11.55 -8.90 32.41
C ARG A 465 12.41 -8.60 33.63
N LEU A 466 11.81 -8.05 34.68
CA LEU A 466 12.49 -7.75 35.94
C LEU A 466 12.17 -8.82 36.98
N VAL A 467 13.21 -9.40 37.58
CA VAL A 467 13.10 -10.31 38.70
C VAL A 467 13.63 -9.57 39.93
N GLU A 468 12.71 -9.17 40.81
CA GLU A 468 13.03 -8.53 42.08
C GLU A 468 13.03 -9.60 43.19
N ARG A 469 14.07 -9.63 44.03
CA ARG A 469 14.18 -10.50 45.20
C ARG A 469 14.51 -9.70 46.44
#